data_AF-A0A9Q1EJU5-F1
#
_entry.id   AF-A0A9Q1EJU5-F1
#
_cell.length_a   1.000
_cell.length_b   1.000
_cell.length_c   1.000
_cell.angle_alpha   90.00
_cell.angle_beta   90.00
_cell.angle_gamma   90.00
#
_symmetry.space_group_name_H-M   'P 1'
#
loop_
_entity.id
_entity.type
_entity.pdbx_description
1 polymer ?
#
loop_
_entity_poly.entity_id
_entity_poly.type
_entity_poly.pdbx_seq_one_letter_code
_entity_poly.pdbx_strand_id
1 'polypeptide(L)'
;MFGLQFAVSSGRCTRGAFMQLLRVKGDLKEKLRCDFLMVIDTEGLKAQELARLDDCNEHDNELATLVTGLSDLTLVNVSTENSTEMKDTLQIVVHAFIRMREVGKRPNCQFIHQNAGDVAVHEKNARDRMHFLDQLNEMTKAAARMEDTERDYSSFGDVMEYDSSKSNWYIGSLWHGNPPMAAVSTSYCKNILQLKKHIFDCLEQRQHKPGTIHDFGEWLKNIWAAVKKEKFIFSFKNSLVAEAYKAFVKKMDRELVIPTDNLDLIAFQIDGNIKDFADVILIGVNDLEKTIEEEISKWDVEKSITELPTKPTEELIKSLLNCKKQCPLCGVPCEQAGLYHSSHFSEYHIPKGLCAYYNLASRKLCTDICTISVTSGGTFKNVHTDYKSVAYKNYKSVNDFYKSWEIQSDSSYKASSYWKSVFYRFNGDFAQKYAAKPADIPDGWNISNEQVRKDLQEAYQVSLNSID
;
A
#
# COMPACT_ATOMS: atom_id res chain seq x y z
N MET A 1 -5.70 -46.68 -20.94
CA MET A 1 -5.68 -45.82 -22.15
C MET A 1 -4.56 -46.17 -23.13
N PHE A 2 -3.29 -46.13 -22.72
CA PHE A 2 -2.12 -46.35 -23.60
C PHE A 2 -1.48 -47.75 -23.52
N GLY A 3 -2.03 -48.66 -22.70
CA GLY A 3 -1.45 -50.01 -22.52
C GLY A 3 -0.11 -50.00 -21.77
N LEU A 4 0.15 -48.94 -21.00
CA LEU A 4 1.33 -48.79 -20.17
C LEU A 4 1.07 -49.35 -18.77
N GLN A 5 2.11 -49.93 -18.18
CA GLN A 5 2.17 -50.27 -16.76
C GLN A 5 3.21 -49.35 -16.13
N PHE A 6 2.74 -48.27 -15.52
CA PHE A 6 3.58 -47.49 -14.60
C PHE A 6 3.73 -48.27 -13.29
N ALA A 7 4.85 -48.07 -12.61
CA ALA A 7 5.09 -48.71 -11.31
C ALA A 7 4.15 -48.09 -10.27
N VAL A 8 2.95 -48.63 -10.14
CA VAL A 8 2.02 -48.32 -9.05
C VAL A 8 2.40 -49.18 -7.86
N SER A 9 3.20 -48.65 -6.94
CA SER A 9 3.38 -49.30 -5.64
C SER A 9 2.10 -49.14 -4.82
N SER A 10 1.56 -50.26 -4.36
CA SER A 10 0.54 -50.34 -3.32
C SER A 10 1.00 -49.56 -2.09
N GLY A 11 0.47 -48.35 -1.92
CA GLY A 11 0.76 -47.46 -0.80
C GLY A 11 2.04 -46.62 -0.91
N ARG A 12 2.60 -46.42 -2.10
CA ARG A 12 3.60 -45.37 -2.37
C ARG A 12 3.30 -44.76 -3.73
N CYS A 13 2.92 -43.49 -3.76
CA CYS A 13 2.74 -42.72 -4.98
C CYS A 13 4.05 -42.69 -5.79
N THR A 14 3.96 -42.59 -7.12
CA THR A 14 5.07 -42.14 -7.97
C THR A 14 5.68 -40.89 -7.33
N ARG A 15 7.01 -40.75 -7.31
CA ARG A 15 7.68 -39.50 -6.89
C ARG A 15 8.37 -38.86 -8.10
N GLY A 16 8.08 -37.59 -8.36
CA GLY A 16 8.56 -36.86 -9.55
C GLY A 16 7.82 -37.24 -10.85
N ALA A 17 8.51 -37.15 -12.00
CA ALA A 17 7.95 -37.48 -13.31
C ALA A 17 8.62 -38.69 -13.97
N PHE A 18 7.82 -39.60 -14.50
CA PHE A 18 8.23 -40.80 -15.23
C PHE A 18 7.86 -40.67 -16.70
N MET A 19 8.82 -40.86 -17.59
CA MET A 19 8.62 -40.72 -19.03
C MET A 19 8.75 -42.08 -19.71
N GLN A 20 7.79 -42.43 -20.58
CA GLN A 20 7.84 -43.65 -21.38
C GLN A 20 7.59 -43.35 -22.86
N LEU A 21 8.51 -43.84 -23.71
CA LEU A 21 8.41 -43.72 -25.16
C LEU A 21 7.65 -44.90 -25.76
N LEU A 22 6.60 -44.58 -26.52
CA LEU A 22 5.79 -45.51 -27.28
C LEU A 22 6.12 -45.38 -28.77
N ARG A 23 6.58 -46.46 -29.39
CA ARG A 23 6.83 -46.47 -30.84
C ARG A 23 5.49 -46.49 -31.59
N VAL A 24 5.27 -45.51 -32.45
CA VAL A 24 4.09 -45.43 -33.33
C VAL A 24 4.35 -46.29 -34.57
N LYS A 25 3.35 -47.07 -34.98
CA LYS A 25 3.45 -48.01 -36.13
C LYS A 25 2.25 -47.87 -37.06
N GLY A 26 2.45 -48.26 -38.32
CA GLY A 26 1.40 -48.31 -39.35
C GLY A 26 0.79 -46.95 -39.65
N ASP A 27 -0.50 -46.93 -39.97
CA ASP A 27 -1.27 -45.76 -40.39
C ASP A 27 -1.21 -44.59 -39.37
N LEU A 28 -1.09 -44.90 -38.08
CA LEU A 28 -0.95 -43.90 -37.01
C LEU A 28 0.31 -43.06 -37.15
N LYS A 29 1.40 -43.64 -37.68
CA LYS A 29 2.65 -42.90 -37.90
C LYS A 29 2.48 -41.86 -39.00
N GLU A 30 1.75 -42.19 -40.06
CA GLU A 30 1.47 -41.26 -41.16
C GLU A 30 0.53 -40.14 -40.74
N LYS A 31 -0.53 -40.48 -39.98
CA LYS A 31 -1.49 -39.50 -39.45
C LYS A 31 -0.85 -38.51 -38.48
N LEU A 32 -0.14 -39.03 -37.48
CA LEU A 32 0.51 -38.20 -36.46
C LEU A 32 1.76 -37.52 -37.01
N ARG A 33 2.43 -38.08 -38.01
CA ARG A 33 3.73 -37.59 -38.53
C ARG A 33 4.85 -37.65 -37.49
N CYS A 34 4.81 -38.61 -36.56
CA CYS A 34 5.87 -38.84 -35.57
C CYS A 34 6.21 -40.32 -35.40
N ASP A 35 7.46 -40.62 -35.03
CA ASP A 35 7.94 -41.98 -34.79
C ASP A 35 7.61 -42.51 -33.39
N PHE A 36 7.54 -41.61 -32.41
CA PHE A 36 7.32 -41.92 -31.01
C PHE A 36 6.28 -40.98 -30.40
N LEU A 37 5.54 -41.52 -29.43
CA LEU A 37 4.71 -40.77 -28.50
C LEU A 37 5.34 -40.90 -27.11
N MET A 38 5.62 -39.78 -26.45
CA MET A 38 6.09 -39.80 -25.06
C MET A 38 4.89 -39.63 -24.14
N VAL A 39 4.75 -40.53 -23.16
CA VAL A 39 3.78 -40.39 -22.08
C VAL A 39 4.54 -40.04 -20.81
N ILE A 40 4.17 -38.93 -20.18
CA ILE A 40 4.75 -38.45 -18.94
C ILE A 40 3.71 -38.67 -17.84
N ASP A 41 4.03 -39.53 -16.88
CA ASP A 41 3.24 -39.78 -15.68
C ASP A 41 3.90 -39.07 -14.50
N THR A 42 3.14 -38.31 -13.73
CA THR A 42 3.66 -37.52 -12.61
C THR A 42 3.26 -38.14 -11.29
N GLU A 43 3.91 -37.75 -10.21
CA GLU A 43 3.33 -37.91 -8.88
C GLU A 43 1.98 -37.18 -8.79
N GLY A 44 1.13 -37.66 -7.88
CA GLY A 44 -0.08 -36.93 -7.55
C GLY A 44 0.29 -35.63 -6.85
N LEU A 45 -0.20 -34.52 -7.38
CA LEU A 45 -0.12 -33.23 -6.69
C LEU A 45 -0.78 -33.40 -5.31
N LYS A 46 -0.12 -32.93 -4.23
CA LYS A 46 -0.56 -33.13 -2.84
C LYS A 46 -0.56 -34.56 -2.28
N ALA A 47 0.36 -35.45 -2.66
CA ALA A 47 0.44 -36.74 -1.98
C ALA A 47 0.58 -36.56 -0.45
N GLN A 48 -0.40 -37.04 0.35
CA GLN A 48 -0.48 -36.87 1.81
C GLN A 48 0.79 -37.28 2.57
N GLU A 49 1.60 -38.16 1.96
CA GLU A 49 2.88 -38.62 2.51
C GLU A 49 3.97 -37.53 2.54
N LEU A 50 3.83 -36.46 1.76
CA LEU A 50 4.79 -35.34 1.62
C LEU A 50 4.38 -34.07 2.40
N ALA A 51 3.15 -33.99 2.91
CA ALA A 51 2.64 -32.83 3.67
C ALA A 51 3.34 -32.58 5.02
N ARG A 52 4.36 -33.37 5.37
CA ARG A 52 5.18 -33.21 6.59
C ARG A 52 6.46 -32.39 6.38
N LEU A 53 6.71 -31.90 5.16
CA LEU A 53 7.91 -31.13 4.82
C LEU A 53 7.50 -29.75 4.31
N ASP A 54 8.18 -28.71 4.82
CA ASP A 54 7.89 -27.30 4.52
C ASP A 54 7.96 -26.98 3.01
N ASP A 55 8.69 -27.74 2.18
CA ASP A 55 8.89 -27.47 0.74
C ASP A 55 7.88 -28.15 -0.22
N CYS A 56 6.84 -28.83 0.28
CA CYS A 56 5.96 -29.66 -0.56
C CYS A 56 5.22 -28.86 -1.66
N ASN A 57 4.87 -27.60 -1.39
CA ASN A 57 4.11 -26.77 -2.32
C ASN A 57 4.98 -26.22 -3.46
N GLU A 58 6.26 -25.95 -3.22
CA GLU A 58 7.18 -25.52 -4.28
C GLU A 58 7.45 -26.67 -5.25
N HIS A 59 7.61 -27.90 -4.74
CA HIS A 59 7.82 -29.08 -5.57
C HIS A 59 6.64 -29.36 -6.53
N ASP A 60 5.41 -29.29 -6.02
CA ASP A 60 4.18 -29.41 -6.83
C ASP A 60 4.18 -28.38 -7.98
N ASN A 61 4.56 -27.15 -7.69
CA ASN A 61 4.58 -26.03 -8.64
C ASN A 61 5.66 -26.22 -9.71
N GLU A 62 6.87 -26.60 -9.30
CA GLU A 62 7.98 -26.93 -10.19
C GLU A 62 7.61 -28.06 -11.15
N LEU A 63 7.04 -29.13 -10.61
CA LEU A 63 6.70 -30.32 -11.36
C LEU A 63 5.57 -30.04 -12.36
N ALA A 64 4.52 -29.35 -11.93
CA ALA A 64 3.40 -28.98 -12.80
C ALA A 64 3.87 -28.08 -13.94
N THR A 65 4.71 -27.09 -13.64
CA THR A 65 5.29 -26.16 -14.64
C THR A 65 6.18 -26.90 -15.63
N LEU A 66 7.04 -27.79 -15.14
CA LEU A 66 7.93 -28.60 -15.96
C LEU A 66 7.14 -29.51 -16.92
N VAL A 67 6.22 -30.31 -16.39
CA VAL A 67 5.48 -31.31 -17.17
C VAL A 67 4.57 -30.63 -18.19
N THR A 68 3.94 -29.53 -17.79
CA THR A 68 3.12 -28.71 -18.69
C THR A 68 3.93 -28.11 -19.82
N GLY A 69 5.14 -27.61 -19.55
CA GLY A 69 6.01 -27.03 -20.58
C GLY A 69 6.62 -28.04 -21.54
N LEU A 70 6.81 -29.29 -21.09
CA LEU A 70 7.33 -30.37 -21.92
C LEU A 70 6.26 -31.00 -22.81
N SER A 71 4.99 -30.86 -22.46
CA SER A 71 3.89 -31.59 -23.08
C SER A 71 3.31 -30.82 -24.27
N ASP A 72 2.97 -31.54 -25.34
CA ASP A 72 2.14 -31.01 -26.44
C ASP A 72 0.64 -31.05 -26.08
N LEU A 73 0.27 -31.94 -25.16
CA LEU A 73 -1.08 -32.10 -24.62
C LEU A 73 -0.99 -32.57 -23.16
N THR A 74 -1.59 -31.82 -22.24
CA THR A 74 -1.61 -32.13 -20.80
C THR A 74 -2.96 -32.69 -20.40
N LEU A 75 -2.97 -33.82 -19.68
CA LEU A 75 -4.18 -34.40 -19.12
C LEU A 75 -4.26 -34.04 -17.63
N VAL A 76 -5.25 -33.25 -17.25
CA VAL A 76 -5.42 -32.80 -15.86
C VAL A 76 -6.47 -33.67 -15.22
N ASN A 77 -6.05 -34.54 -14.31
CA ASN A 77 -6.96 -35.39 -13.56
C ASN A 77 -7.57 -34.61 -12.39
N VAL A 78 -8.89 -34.51 -12.35
CA VAL A 78 -9.63 -33.73 -11.36
C VAL A 78 -10.59 -34.65 -10.61
N SER A 79 -10.47 -34.68 -9.28
CA SER A 79 -11.43 -35.38 -8.41
C SER A 79 -12.74 -34.60 -8.33
N THR A 80 -13.88 -35.24 -8.61
CA THR A 80 -15.20 -34.59 -8.44
C THR A 80 -15.73 -34.65 -7.01
N GLU A 81 -15.11 -35.45 -6.14
CA GLU A 81 -15.57 -35.67 -4.77
C GLU A 81 -15.05 -34.61 -3.80
N ASN A 82 -13.90 -34.00 -4.10
CA ASN A 82 -13.22 -33.05 -3.21
C ASN A 82 -13.05 -31.67 -3.89
N SER A 83 -13.96 -30.74 -3.58
CA SER A 83 -13.96 -29.41 -4.19
C SER A 83 -12.73 -28.55 -3.85
N THR A 84 -12.08 -28.81 -2.71
CA THR A 84 -10.89 -28.06 -2.29
C THR A 84 -9.67 -28.51 -3.09
N GLU A 85 -9.43 -29.82 -3.15
CA GLU A 85 -8.34 -30.42 -3.92
C GLU A 85 -8.44 -30.12 -5.42
N MET A 86 -9.67 -30.09 -5.96
CA MET A 86 -9.94 -29.59 -7.30
C MET A 86 -9.42 -28.17 -7.48
N LYS A 87 -9.83 -27.22 -6.62
CA LYS A 87 -9.43 -25.81 -6.76
C LYS A 87 -7.91 -25.65 -6.70
N ASP A 88 -7.27 -26.31 -5.76
CA ASP A 88 -5.82 -26.22 -5.58
C ASP A 88 -5.06 -26.75 -6.79
N THR A 89 -5.49 -27.89 -7.33
CA THR A 89 -4.90 -28.50 -8.54
C THR A 89 -5.05 -27.56 -9.73
N LEU A 90 -6.24 -26.99 -9.93
CA LEU A 90 -6.50 -26.08 -11.04
C LEU A 90 -5.66 -24.80 -10.93
N GLN A 91 -5.50 -24.25 -9.73
CA GLN A 91 -4.71 -23.04 -9.50
C GLN A 91 -3.24 -23.25 -9.86
N ILE A 92 -2.65 -24.39 -9.46
CA ILE A 92 -1.30 -24.81 -9.87
C ILE A 92 -1.19 -24.88 -11.40
N VAL A 93 -2.15 -25.54 -12.02
CA VAL A 93 -2.17 -25.77 -13.48
C VAL A 93 -2.35 -24.47 -14.27
N VAL A 94 -3.21 -23.56 -13.82
CA VAL A 94 -3.46 -22.26 -14.47
C VAL A 94 -2.20 -21.40 -14.45
N HIS A 95 -1.51 -21.33 -13.32
CA HIS A 95 -0.21 -20.64 -13.23
C HIS A 95 0.82 -21.25 -14.18
N ALA A 96 0.96 -22.58 -14.18
CA ALA A 96 1.85 -23.27 -15.10
C ALA A 96 1.54 -22.94 -16.57
N PHE A 97 0.25 -22.85 -16.95
CA PHE A 97 -0.15 -22.48 -18.31
C PHE A 97 0.18 -21.02 -18.66
N ILE A 98 -0.05 -20.06 -17.78
CA ILE A 98 0.30 -18.64 -18.01
C ILE A 98 1.79 -18.52 -18.28
N ARG A 99 2.63 -19.12 -17.42
CA ARG A 99 4.09 -19.13 -17.62
C ARG A 99 4.51 -19.77 -18.93
N MET A 100 3.85 -20.87 -19.32
CA MET A 100 4.14 -21.50 -20.61
C MET A 100 3.79 -20.59 -21.79
N ARG A 101 2.74 -19.79 -21.66
CA ARG A 101 2.33 -18.80 -22.65
C ARG A 101 3.37 -17.68 -22.77
N GLU A 102 3.92 -17.19 -21.65
CA GLU A 102 4.98 -16.17 -21.63
C GLU A 102 6.27 -16.64 -22.32
N VAL A 103 6.63 -17.92 -22.21
CA VAL A 103 7.77 -18.49 -22.95
C VAL A 103 7.45 -18.87 -24.40
N GLY A 104 6.27 -18.49 -24.90
CA GLY A 104 5.84 -18.66 -26.28
C GLY A 104 5.27 -20.04 -26.63
N LYS A 105 5.09 -20.93 -25.64
CA LYS A 105 4.39 -22.21 -25.83
C LYS A 105 2.89 -21.99 -25.69
N ARG A 106 2.10 -22.57 -26.59
CA ARG A 106 0.64 -22.59 -26.46
C ARG A 106 0.24 -23.86 -25.71
N PRO A 107 -0.26 -23.76 -24.47
CA PRO A 107 -0.70 -24.93 -23.76
C PRO A 107 -1.97 -25.51 -24.39
N ASN A 108 -2.09 -26.83 -24.35
CA ASN A 108 -3.29 -27.57 -24.74
C ASN A 108 -3.57 -28.60 -23.65
N CYS A 109 -4.79 -28.61 -23.11
CA CYS A 109 -5.16 -29.48 -22.01
C CYS A 109 -6.54 -30.10 -22.14
N GLN A 110 -6.72 -31.23 -21.46
CA GLN A 110 -7.99 -31.93 -21.31
C GLN A 110 -8.23 -32.20 -19.82
N PHE A 111 -9.36 -31.74 -19.29
CA PHE A 111 -9.74 -31.98 -17.90
C PHE A 111 -10.53 -33.29 -17.80
N ILE A 112 -10.08 -34.19 -16.94
CA ILE A 112 -10.68 -35.50 -16.72
C ILE A 112 -11.26 -35.51 -15.31
N HIS A 113 -12.58 -35.45 -15.23
CA HIS A 113 -13.34 -35.50 -13.98
C HIS A 113 -13.63 -36.96 -13.62
N GLN A 114 -12.91 -37.51 -12.64
CA GLN A 114 -13.07 -38.89 -12.18
C GLN A 114 -14.14 -39.03 -11.10
N ASN A 115 -14.83 -40.19 -11.09
CA ASN A 115 -15.92 -40.54 -10.17
C ASN A 115 -17.16 -39.63 -10.27
N ALA A 116 -17.40 -39.05 -11.45
CA ALA A 116 -18.64 -38.34 -11.70
C ALA A 116 -19.83 -39.32 -11.59
N GLY A 117 -20.74 -39.09 -10.63
CA GLY A 117 -21.87 -39.98 -10.37
C GLY A 117 -22.73 -40.24 -11.62
N ASP A 118 -23.12 -41.50 -11.84
CA ASP A 118 -23.76 -42.04 -13.06
C ASP A 118 -25.17 -41.46 -13.40
N VAL A 119 -25.64 -40.41 -12.70
CA VAL A 119 -27.03 -39.92 -12.81
C VAL A 119 -27.10 -38.62 -13.62
N ALA A 120 -27.51 -38.75 -14.88
CA ALA A 120 -27.91 -37.70 -15.84
C ALA A 120 -26.78 -36.86 -16.50
N VAL A 121 -25.99 -37.56 -17.31
CA VAL A 121 -24.75 -37.13 -18.02
C VAL A 121 -24.92 -36.05 -19.12
N HIS A 122 -26.12 -35.51 -19.39
CA HIS A 122 -26.29 -34.54 -20.51
C HIS A 122 -26.90 -33.19 -20.15
N GLU A 123 -27.89 -33.10 -19.25
CA GLU A 123 -28.53 -31.82 -18.90
C GLU A 123 -27.90 -31.13 -17.66
N LYS A 124 -27.33 -31.89 -16.72
CA LYS A 124 -26.55 -31.31 -15.60
C LYS A 124 -25.23 -30.68 -16.07
N ASN A 125 -24.61 -31.25 -17.10
CA ASN A 125 -23.27 -30.88 -17.55
C ASN A 125 -23.16 -29.45 -18.08
N ALA A 126 -24.21 -28.80 -18.59
CA ALA A 126 -24.07 -27.44 -19.13
C ALA A 126 -23.82 -26.40 -18.04
N ARG A 127 -24.58 -26.46 -16.94
CA ARG A 127 -24.38 -25.58 -15.77
C ARG A 127 -23.06 -25.89 -15.07
N ASP A 128 -22.74 -27.18 -14.90
CA ASP A 128 -21.49 -27.59 -14.24
C ASP A 128 -20.26 -27.18 -15.06
N ARG A 129 -20.31 -27.28 -16.39
CA ARG A 129 -19.25 -26.79 -17.29
C ARG A 129 -19.11 -25.27 -17.25
N MET A 130 -20.22 -24.53 -17.17
CA MET A 130 -20.19 -23.08 -17.07
C MET A 130 -19.60 -22.64 -15.73
N HIS A 131 -20.03 -23.25 -14.63
CA HIS A 131 -19.47 -23.00 -13.31
C HIS A 131 -17.97 -23.36 -13.24
N PHE A 132 -17.54 -24.46 -13.86
CA PHE A 132 -16.14 -24.83 -13.95
C PHE A 132 -15.31 -23.81 -14.75
N LEU A 133 -15.85 -23.30 -15.87
CA LEU A 133 -15.21 -22.23 -16.64
C LEU A 133 -15.14 -20.93 -15.83
N ASP A 134 -16.18 -20.58 -15.08
CA ASP A 134 -16.15 -19.41 -14.20
C ASP A 134 -15.06 -19.54 -13.13
N GLN A 135 -14.89 -20.73 -12.55
CA GLN A 135 -13.80 -21.00 -11.61
C GLN A 135 -12.42 -20.84 -12.27
N LEU A 136 -12.22 -21.39 -13.47
CA LEU A 136 -10.98 -21.22 -14.22
C LEU A 136 -10.69 -19.75 -14.54
N ASN A 137 -11.72 -18.98 -14.92
CA ASN A 137 -11.59 -17.55 -15.20
C ASN A 137 -11.16 -16.77 -13.94
N GLU A 138 -11.76 -17.04 -12.79
CA GLU A 138 -11.39 -16.38 -11.54
C GLU A 138 -9.96 -16.75 -11.11
N MET A 139 -9.56 -18.02 -11.22
CA MET A 139 -8.18 -18.46 -10.96
C MET A 139 -7.20 -17.81 -11.93
N THR A 140 -7.56 -17.67 -13.21
CA THR A 140 -6.73 -17.02 -14.24
C THR A 140 -6.48 -15.56 -13.90
N LYS A 141 -7.53 -14.82 -13.52
CA LYS A 141 -7.40 -13.42 -13.11
C LYS A 141 -6.49 -13.27 -11.89
N ALA A 142 -6.67 -14.14 -10.89
CA ALA A 142 -5.82 -14.13 -9.69
C ALA A 142 -4.37 -14.44 -10.03
N ALA A 143 -4.13 -15.44 -10.88
CA ALA A 143 -2.79 -15.83 -11.32
C ALA A 143 -2.11 -14.72 -12.15
N ALA A 144 -2.84 -14.11 -13.08
CA ALA A 144 -2.33 -13.02 -13.92
C ALA A 144 -1.93 -11.78 -13.09
N ARG A 145 -2.69 -11.45 -12.04
CA ARG A 145 -2.33 -10.38 -11.10
C ARG A 145 -1.06 -10.68 -10.31
N MET A 146 -0.81 -11.95 -9.97
CA MET A 146 0.40 -12.33 -9.25
C MET A 146 1.64 -12.32 -10.14
N GLU A 147 1.47 -12.57 -11.43
CA GLU A 147 2.57 -12.59 -12.41
C GLU A 147 2.73 -11.24 -13.14
N ASP A 148 2.05 -10.19 -12.68
CA ASP A 148 2.03 -8.85 -13.30
C ASP A 148 1.63 -8.86 -14.81
N THR A 149 0.83 -9.85 -15.22
CA THR A 149 0.36 -10.09 -16.60
C THR A 149 -1.15 -9.87 -16.77
N GLU A 150 -1.76 -9.13 -15.83
CA GLU A 150 -3.20 -8.81 -15.80
C GLU A 150 -3.72 -8.02 -17.02
N ARG A 151 -2.81 -7.44 -17.81
CA ARG A 151 -3.16 -6.79 -19.09
C ARG A 151 -3.39 -7.79 -20.22
N ASP A 152 -2.77 -8.96 -20.13
CA ASP A 152 -2.72 -9.97 -21.20
C ASP A 152 -3.66 -11.16 -20.94
N TYR A 153 -4.03 -11.40 -19.67
CA TYR A 153 -4.88 -12.52 -19.26
C TYR A 153 -6.03 -12.05 -18.35
N SER A 154 -7.26 -12.14 -18.87
CA SER A 154 -8.49 -11.77 -18.16
C SER A 154 -9.48 -12.93 -18.00
N SER A 155 -9.31 -13.97 -18.82
CA SER A 155 -10.09 -15.18 -18.86
C SER A 155 -9.20 -16.37 -19.22
N PHE A 156 -9.64 -17.59 -18.89
CA PHE A 156 -8.87 -18.80 -19.21
C PHE A 156 -8.68 -19.00 -20.72
N GLY A 157 -9.62 -18.50 -21.53
CA GLY A 157 -9.52 -18.50 -22.99
C GLY A 157 -8.37 -17.65 -23.54
N ASP A 158 -7.89 -16.66 -22.75
CA ASP A 158 -6.72 -15.87 -23.12
C ASP A 158 -5.43 -16.69 -22.98
N VAL A 159 -5.41 -17.65 -22.03
CA VAL A 159 -4.26 -18.51 -21.74
C VAL A 159 -4.15 -19.63 -22.77
N MET A 160 -5.27 -20.31 -23.09
CA MET A 160 -5.31 -21.39 -24.06
C MET A 160 -6.65 -21.48 -24.80
N GLU A 161 -6.62 -22.06 -25.99
CA GLU A 161 -7.83 -22.42 -26.73
C GLU A 161 -8.60 -23.50 -25.96
N TYR A 162 -9.64 -23.08 -25.25
CA TYR A 162 -10.46 -23.94 -24.40
C TYR A 162 -11.91 -23.99 -24.90
N ASP A 163 -12.39 -25.20 -25.20
CA ASP A 163 -13.78 -25.45 -25.57
C ASP A 163 -14.45 -26.22 -24.43
N SER A 164 -15.31 -25.53 -23.65
CA SER A 164 -16.00 -26.15 -22.50
C SER A 164 -16.79 -27.40 -22.89
N SER A 165 -17.21 -27.53 -24.15
CA SER A 165 -17.97 -28.68 -24.64
C SER A 165 -17.11 -29.88 -25.04
N LYS A 166 -15.81 -29.68 -25.34
CA LYS A 166 -14.90 -30.71 -25.84
C LYS A 166 -13.69 -31.00 -24.95
N SER A 167 -13.29 -30.04 -24.12
CA SER A 167 -12.11 -30.10 -23.25
C SER A 167 -12.38 -30.71 -21.86
N ASN A 168 -13.64 -31.05 -21.53
CA ASN A 168 -14.04 -31.64 -20.26
C ASN A 168 -14.60 -33.04 -20.44
N TRP A 169 -14.02 -34.02 -19.74
CA TRP A 169 -14.39 -35.43 -19.80
C TRP A 169 -14.86 -35.92 -18.45
N TYR A 170 -16.12 -36.31 -18.34
CA TYR A 170 -16.68 -36.88 -17.11
C TYR A 170 -16.65 -38.40 -17.20
N ILE A 171 -15.81 -39.01 -16.36
CA ILE A 171 -15.56 -40.45 -16.36
C ILE A 171 -16.05 -41.02 -15.03
N GLY A 172 -17.06 -41.88 -15.10
CA GLY A 172 -17.59 -42.60 -13.94
C GLY A 172 -16.60 -43.62 -13.38
N SER A 173 -17.00 -44.36 -12.34
CA SER A 173 -16.12 -45.32 -11.68
C SER A 173 -15.74 -46.50 -12.58
N LEU A 174 -14.51 -46.99 -12.46
CA LEU A 174 -14.03 -48.17 -13.19
C LEU A 174 -14.85 -49.43 -12.89
N TRP A 175 -15.27 -49.58 -11.64
CA TRP A 175 -15.97 -50.76 -11.13
C TRP A 175 -17.46 -50.49 -10.98
N HIS A 176 -18.28 -51.44 -11.41
CA HIS A 176 -19.72 -51.45 -11.15
C HIS A 176 -19.98 -52.15 -9.80
N GLY A 177 -19.75 -51.42 -8.71
CA GLY A 177 -19.82 -51.92 -7.33
C GLY A 177 -18.45 -52.01 -6.65
N ASN A 178 -18.38 -52.70 -5.50
CA ASN A 178 -17.18 -52.79 -4.68
C ASN A 178 -16.26 -53.96 -5.12
N PRO A 179 -14.97 -53.71 -5.43
CA PRO A 179 -13.97 -54.76 -5.66
C PRO A 179 -13.90 -55.76 -4.49
N PRO A 180 -13.46 -57.02 -4.68
CA PRO A 180 -12.77 -57.56 -5.87
C PRO A 180 -13.68 -58.21 -6.92
N MET A 181 -14.97 -58.44 -6.63
CA MET A 181 -15.90 -59.15 -7.53
C MET A 181 -16.69 -58.22 -8.46
N ALA A 182 -16.48 -56.90 -8.36
CA ALA A 182 -17.16 -55.91 -9.21
C ALA A 182 -16.74 -56.05 -10.68
N ALA A 183 -17.71 -56.01 -11.59
CA ALA A 183 -17.44 -56.01 -13.02
C ALA A 183 -16.90 -54.64 -13.47
N VAL A 184 -16.08 -54.62 -14.52
CA VAL A 184 -15.61 -53.37 -15.14
C VAL A 184 -16.80 -52.67 -15.81
N SER A 185 -16.95 -51.38 -15.56
CA SER A 185 -17.99 -50.55 -16.15
C SER A 185 -17.82 -50.43 -17.66
N THR A 186 -18.86 -50.82 -18.41
CA THR A 186 -18.86 -50.66 -19.88
C THR A 186 -18.91 -49.19 -20.29
N SER A 187 -19.55 -48.35 -19.49
CA SER A 187 -19.59 -46.89 -19.67
C SER A 187 -18.19 -46.29 -19.55
N TYR A 188 -17.44 -46.68 -18.52
CA TYR A 188 -16.05 -46.29 -18.34
C TYR A 188 -15.20 -46.63 -19.56
N CYS A 189 -15.26 -47.88 -20.03
CA CYS A 189 -14.50 -48.33 -21.20
C CYS A 189 -14.85 -47.54 -22.48
N LYS A 190 -16.13 -47.22 -22.70
CA LYS A 190 -16.57 -46.41 -23.84
C LYS A 190 -16.04 -44.98 -23.76
N ASN A 191 -16.13 -44.35 -22.59
CA ASN A 191 -15.67 -42.96 -22.39
C ASN A 191 -14.14 -42.86 -22.55
N ILE A 192 -13.38 -43.81 -21.99
CA ILE A 192 -11.92 -43.86 -22.16
C ILE A 192 -11.53 -44.08 -23.64
N LEU A 193 -12.28 -44.91 -24.38
CA LEU A 193 -12.04 -45.11 -25.80
C LEU A 193 -12.33 -43.83 -26.61
N GLN A 194 -13.39 -43.09 -26.27
CA GLN A 194 -13.72 -41.81 -26.90
C GLN A 194 -12.67 -40.74 -26.58
N LEU A 195 -12.27 -40.61 -25.32
CA LEU A 195 -11.18 -39.71 -24.89
C LEU A 195 -9.88 -40.05 -25.64
N LYS A 196 -9.54 -41.34 -25.74
CA LYS A 196 -8.36 -41.78 -26.49
C LYS A 196 -8.41 -41.34 -27.96
N LYS A 197 -9.56 -41.49 -28.63
CA LYS A 197 -9.73 -41.03 -30.02
C LYS A 197 -9.56 -39.52 -30.12
N HIS A 198 -10.19 -38.77 -29.22
CA HIS A 198 -10.08 -37.31 -29.19
C HIS A 198 -8.64 -36.83 -28.98
N ILE A 199 -7.88 -37.46 -28.08
CA ILE A 199 -6.45 -37.17 -27.88
C ILE A 199 -5.67 -37.32 -29.20
N PHE A 200 -5.90 -38.41 -29.95
CA PHE A 200 -5.26 -38.59 -31.24
C PHE A 200 -5.71 -37.54 -32.25
N ASP A 201 -7.00 -37.19 -32.30
CA ASP A 201 -7.50 -36.13 -33.18
C ASP A 201 -6.83 -34.77 -32.88
N CYS A 202 -6.65 -34.42 -31.60
CA CYS A 202 -5.92 -33.21 -31.19
C CYS A 202 -4.45 -33.24 -31.64
N LEU A 203 -3.78 -34.39 -31.47
CA LEU A 203 -2.40 -34.57 -31.90
C LEU A 203 -2.24 -34.56 -33.43
N GLU A 204 -3.25 -34.98 -34.19
CA GLU A 204 -3.28 -34.89 -35.65
C GLU A 204 -3.46 -33.44 -36.14
N GLN A 205 -4.24 -32.63 -35.43
CA GLN A 205 -4.55 -31.24 -35.78
C GLN A 205 -3.45 -30.23 -35.40
N ARG A 206 -2.34 -30.68 -34.82
CA ARG A 206 -1.24 -29.80 -34.41
C ARG A 206 -0.66 -28.99 -35.58
N GLN A 207 -0.43 -27.70 -35.35
CA GLN A 207 0.15 -26.81 -36.37
C GLN A 207 1.68 -26.94 -36.47
N HIS A 208 2.35 -27.37 -35.39
CA HIS A 208 3.81 -27.47 -35.33
C HIS A 208 4.30 -28.90 -35.62
N LYS A 209 5.49 -29.00 -36.24
CA LYS A 209 6.14 -30.29 -36.47
C LYS A 209 6.58 -30.92 -35.14
N PRO A 210 6.54 -32.25 -35.00
CA PRO A 210 7.06 -32.93 -33.82
C PRO A 210 8.54 -32.66 -33.64
N GLY A 211 8.96 -32.35 -32.42
CA GLY A 211 10.37 -32.18 -32.08
C GLY A 211 11.13 -33.49 -32.14
N THR A 212 12.45 -33.41 -32.28
CA THR A 212 13.34 -34.57 -32.14
C THR A 212 13.64 -34.85 -30.67
N ILE A 213 14.18 -36.03 -30.37
CA ILE A 213 14.67 -36.36 -29.01
C ILE A 213 15.77 -35.38 -28.57
N HIS A 214 16.57 -34.89 -29.51
CA HIS A 214 17.59 -33.88 -29.24
C HIS A 214 16.94 -32.56 -28.80
N ASP A 215 16.00 -32.04 -29.58
CA ASP A 215 15.29 -30.79 -29.28
C ASP A 215 14.56 -30.89 -27.93
N PHE A 216 13.94 -32.04 -27.66
CA PHE A 216 13.32 -32.33 -26.37
C PHE A 216 14.34 -32.26 -25.23
N GLY A 217 15.52 -32.86 -25.41
CA GLY A 217 16.59 -32.84 -24.41
C GLY A 217 17.13 -31.43 -24.13
N GLU A 218 17.27 -30.58 -25.16
CA GLU A 218 17.63 -29.18 -24.98
C GLU A 218 16.51 -28.38 -24.30
N TRP A 219 15.27 -28.58 -24.75
CA TRP A 219 14.10 -27.92 -24.17
C TRP A 219 13.92 -28.28 -22.69
N LEU A 220 14.09 -29.55 -22.33
CA LEU A 220 14.06 -30.03 -20.96
C LEU A 220 15.10 -29.32 -20.08
N LYS A 221 16.34 -29.21 -20.56
CA LYS A 221 17.40 -28.48 -19.83
C LYS A 221 17.04 -27.02 -19.65
N ASN A 222 16.50 -26.37 -20.68
CA ASN A 222 16.16 -24.95 -20.66
C ASN A 222 15.00 -24.67 -19.70
N ILE A 223 13.90 -25.43 -19.79
CA ILE A 223 12.78 -25.30 -18.85
C ILE A 223 13.26 -25.58 -17.43
N TRP A 224 13.99 -26.69 -17.21
CA TRP A 224 14.43 -27.06 -15.87
C TRP A 224 15.33 -25.99 -15.24
N ALA A 225 16.22 -25.39 -16.03
CA ALA A 225 17.04 -24.28 -15.57
C ALA A 225 16.23 -23.00 -15.29
N ALA A 226 15.16 -22.74 -16.05
CA ALA A 226 14.26 -21.62 -15.81
C ALA A 226 13.46 -21.83 -14.52
N VAL A 227 12.79 -22.99 -14.39
CA VAL A 227 12.05 -23.41 -13.19
C VAL A 227 12.91 -23.27 -11.94
N LYS A 228 14.16 -23.77 -11.96
CA LYS A 228 15.07 -23.65 -10.79
C LYS A 228 15.56 -22.24 -10.46
N LYS A 229 15.57 -21.32 -11.44
CA LYS A 229 16.04 -19.94 -11.24
C LYS A 229 14.92 -19.05 -10.72
N GLU A 230 13.68 -19.42 -10.99
CA GLU A 230 12.53 -18.74 -10.41
C GLU A 230 12.49 -19.02 -8.91
N LYS A 231 12.40 -17.96 -8.11
CA LYS A 231 11.91 -18.11 -6.75
C LYS A 231 10.41 -18.34 -6.90
N PHE A 232 9.91 -19.52 -6.57
CA PHE A 232 8.47 -19.74 -6.40
C PHE A 232 8.05 -19.03 -5.11
N ILE A 233 8.03 -17.69 -5.13
CA ILE A 233 7.78 -16.82 -3.97
C ILE A 233 6.38 -17.11 -3.37
N PHE A 234 5.52 -17.83 -4.08
CA PHE A 234 4.21 -18.25 -3.61
C PHE A 234 3.90 -19.71 -3.96
N SER A 235 3.42 -20.45 -2.97
CA SER A 235 2.57 -21.62 -3.21
C SER A 235 1.38 -21.18 -4.06
N PHE A 236 1.22 -21.73 -5.28
CA PHE A 236 0.09 -21.37 -6.15
C PHE A 236 -1.27 -21.50 -5.45
N LYS A 237 -1.37 -22.34 -4.40
CA LYS A 237 -2.59 -22.64 -3.64
C LYS A 237 -3.19 -21.43 -2.89
N ASN A 238 -2.41 -20.38 -2.66
CA ASN A 238 -2.84 -19.23 -1.84
C ASN A 238 -3.00 -17.91 -2.60
N SER A 239 -3.08 -17.92 -3.94
CA SER A 239 -3.19 -16.65 -4.71
C SER A 239 -4.34 -15.75 -4.26
N LEU A 240 -5.52 -16.34 -4.00
CA LEU A 240 -6.69 -15.63 -3.52
C LEU A 240 -6.54 -15.13 -2.08
N VAL A 241 -5.89 -15.90 -1.20
CA VAL A 241 -5.64 -15.50 0.20
C VAL A 241 -4.58 -14.40 0.25
N ALA A 242 -3.51 -14.52 -0.55
CA ALA A 242 -2.48 -13.51 -0.71
C ALA A 242 -3.07 -12.20 -1.28
N GLU A 243 -3.99 -12.30 -2.23
CA GLU A 243 -4.73 -11.14 -2.75
C GLU A 243 -5.63 -10.51 -1.68
N ALA A 244 -6.42 -11.32 -0.98
CA ALA A 244 -7.28 -10.84 0.10
C ALA A 244 -6.48 -10.14 1.20
N TYR A 245 -5.31 -10.70 1.54
CA TYR A 245 -4.37 -10.11 2.49
C TYR A 245 -3.79 -8.78 1.97
N LYS A 246 -3.28 -8.73 0.73
CA LYS A 246 -2.78 -7.48 0.13
C LYS A 246 -3.85 -6.39 0.11
N ALA A 247 -5.10 -6.77 -0.22
CA ALA A 247 -6.23 -5.86 -0.19
C ALA A 247 -6.58 -5.40 1.24
N PHE A 248 -6.48 -6.28 2.23
CA PHE A 248 -6.65 -5.95 3.65
C PHE A 248 -5.59 -4.93 4.12
N VAL A 249 -4.29 -5.20 3.90
CA VAL A 249 -3.22 -4.25 4.27
C VAL A 249 -3.42 -2.89 3.61
N LYS A 250 -3.74 -2.87 2.31
CA LYS A 250 -4.00 -1.61 1.60
C LYS A 250 -5.18 -0.83 2.17
N LYS A 251 -6.21 -1.52 2.67
CA LYS A 251 -7.34 -0.86 3.36
C LYS A 251 -6.94 -0.34 4.73
N MET A 252 -6.11 -1.07 5.47
CA MET A 252 -5.67 -0.73 6.82
C MET A 252 -4.55 0.32 6.84
N ASP A 253 -3.89 0.61 5.71
CA ASP A 253 -2.74 1.52 5.59
C ASP A 253 -2.94 2.93 6.19
N ARG A 254 -4.19 3.39 6.29
CA ARG A 254 -4.53 4.68 6.91
C ARG A 254 -4.65 4.64 8.43
N GLU A 255 -4.94 3.47 8.99
CA GLU A 255 -5.32 3.28 10.38
C GLU A 255 -4.25 2.51 11.16
N LEU A 256 -3.60 1.54 10.51
CA LEU A 256 -2.58 0.66 11.08
C LEU A 256 -1.48 0.38 10.05
N VAL A 257 -0.24 0.72 10.40
CA VAL A 257 0.94 0.33 9.61
C VAL A 257 1.25 -1.13 9.91
N ILE A 258 1.00 -2.01 8.94
CA ILE A 258 1.29 -3.44 9.04
C ILE A 258 2.65 -3.69 8.37
N PRO A 259 3.68 -4.15 9.11
CA PRO A 259 5.00 -4.44 8.55
C PRO A 259 4.92 -5.52 7.47
N THR A 260 5.36 -5.20 6.26
CA THR A 260 5.28 -6.11 5.11
C THR A 260 6.45 -7.10 5.04
N ASP A 261 7.46 -6.95 5.90
CA ASP A 261 8.74 -7.66 5.78
C ASP A 261 8.65 -9.16 6.15
N ASN A 262 7.59 -9.58 6.85
CA ASN A 262 7.32 -10.98 7.21
C ASN A 262 6.20 -11.62 6.37
N LEU A 263 5.80 -10.97 5.28
CA LEU A 263 4.66 -11.40 4.46
C LEU A 263 4.83 -12.77 3.83
N ASP A 264 6.04 -13.05 3.36
CA ASP A 264 6.38 -14.29 2.67
C ASP A 264 6.18 -15.52 3.58
N LEU A 265 6.36 -15.35 4.90
CA LEU A 265 6.16 -16.40 5.91
C LEU A 265 4.68 -16.60 6.27
N ILE A 266 3.89 -15.53 6.37
CA ILE A 266 2.47 -15.62 6.74
C ILE A 266 1.64 -16.23 5.61
N ALA A 267 1.94 -15.88 4.34
CA ALA A 267 1.30 -16.48 3.17
C ALA A 267 1.56 -18.00 3.04
N PHE A 268 2.68 -18.47 3.62
CA PHE A 268 3.08 -19.87 3.65
C PHE A 268 2.30 -20.72 4.67
N GLN A 269 1.83 -20.10 5.77
CA GLN A 269 1.21 -20.80 6.90
C GLN A 269 -0.31 -20.93 6.83
N ILE A 270 -0.97 -20.21 5.92
CA ILE A 270 -2.44 -20.27 5.80
C ILE A 270 -2.80 -21.50 4.96
N ASP A 271 -3.12 -22.61 5.62
CA ASP A 271 -3.58 -23.85 4.99
C ASP A 271 -5.12 -23.90 4.89
N GLY A 272 -5.74 -22.74 4.63
CA GLY A 272 -7.17 -22.50 4.75
C GLY A 272 -7.75 -21.71 3.58
N ASN A 273 -9.07 -21.86 3.35
CA ASN A 273 -9.75 -21.11 2.30
C ASN A 273 -9.98 -19.64 2.73
N ILE A 274 -10.44 -18.78 1.82
CA ILE A 274 -10.63 -17.34 2.08
C ILE A 274 -11.54 -17.02 3.28
N LYS A 275 -12.46 -17.92 3.62
CA LYS A 275 -13.36 -17.79 4.77
C LYS A 275 -12.60 -18.03 6.07
N ASP A 276 -11.79 -19.07 6.11
CA ASP A 276 -10.95 -19.39 7.28
C ASP A 276 -9.96 -18.24 7.54
N PHE A 277 -9.41 -17.66 6.47
CA PHE A 277 -8.59 -16.45 6.56
C PHE A 277 -9.35 -15.26 7.16
N ALA A 278 -10.58 -15.00 6.70
CA ALA A 278 -11.39 -13.91 7.22
C ALA A 278 -11.74 -14.10 8.70
N ASP A 279 -12.06 -15.34 9.11
CA ASP A 279 -12.38 -15.68 10.49
C ASP A 279 -11.16 -15.47 11.41
N VAL A 280 -9.96 -15.88 10.97
CA VAL A 280 -8.71 -15.69 11.73
C VAL A 280 -8.33 -14.21 11.84
N ILE A 281 -8.46 -13.43 10.76
CA ILE A 281 -8.21 -11.98 10.80
C ILE A 281 -9.17 -11.30 11.78
N LEU A 282 -10.45 -11.69 11.78
CA LEU A 282 -11.44 -11.10 12.68
C LEU A 282 -11.11 -11.40 14.15
N ILE A 283 -10.68 -12.63 14.46
CA ILE A 283 -10.20 -12.98 15.80
C ILE A 283 -8.99 -12.13 16.20
N GLY A 284 -7.98 -12.03 15.32
CA GLY A 284 -6.77 -11.26 15.58
C GLY A 284 -7.01 -9.76 15.78
N VAL A 285 -7.96 -9.16 15.04
CA VAL A 285 -8.35 -7.76 15.23
C VAL A 285 -9.02 -7.55 16.59
N ASN A 286 -9.93 -8.44 16.99
CA ASN A 286 -10.58 -8.36 18.30
C ASN A 286 -9.57 -8.52 19.45
N ASP A 287 -8.58 -9.41 19.29
CA ASP A 287 -7.52 -9.58 20.28
C ASP A 287 -6.60 -8.36 20.36
N LEU A 288 -6.29 -7.73 19.22
CA LEU A 288 -5.51 -6.49 19.17
C LEU A 288 -6.25 -5.33 19.84
N GLU A 289 -7.55 -5.17 19.56
CA GLU A 289 -8.40 -4.17 20.21
C GLU A 289 -8.33 -4.30 21.73
N LYS A 290 -8.56 -5.52 22.24
CA LYS A 290 -8.46 -5.82 23.66
C LYS A 290 -7.07 -5.52 24.25
N THR A 291 -6.01 -5.87 23.52
CA THR A 291 -4.63 -5.62 23.95
C THR A 291 -4.34 -4.12 24.04
N ILE A 292 -4.81 -3.34 23.07
CA ILE A 292 -4.68 -1.87 23.08
C ILE A 292 -5.44 -1.28 24.26
N GLU A 293 -6.67 -1.72 24.53
CA GLU A 293 -7.45 -1.28 25.70
C GLU A 293 -6.70 -1.56 27.01
N GLU A 294 -6.14 -2.76 27.15
CA GLU A 294 -5.36 -3.14 28.33
C GLU A 294 -4.10 -2.30 28.51
N GLU A 295 -3.36 -2.01 27.43
CA GLU A 295 -2.15 -1.20 27.49
C GLU A 295 -2.45 0.28 27.75
N ILE A 296 -3.48 0.84 27.12
CA ILE A 296 -3.94 2.21 27.41
C ILE A 296 -4.39 2.32 28.87
N SER A 297 -5.05 1.30 29.42
CA SER A 297 -5.50 1.32 30.83
C SER A 297 -4.34 1.37 31.83
N LYS A 298 -3.17 0.86 31.43
CA LYS A 298 -1.93 0.87 32.24
C LYS A 298 -1.04 2.08 31.95
N TRP A 299 -1.43 2.94 31.01
CA TRP A 299 -0.55 3.98 30.51
C TRP A 299 -0.38 5.12 31.52
N ASP A 300 0.82 5.25 32.06
CA ASP A 300 1.22 6.40 32.86
C ASP A 300 1.70 7.53 31.94
N VAL A 301 0.82 8.51 31.76
CA VAL A 301 1.05 9.68 30.91
C VAL A 301 2.23 10.51 31.42
N GLU A 302 2.37 10.67 32.74
CA GLU A 302 3.37 11.55 33.33
C GLU A 302 4.77 10.97 33.15
N LYS A 303 4.92 9.67 33.41
CA LYS A 303 6.16 8.93 33.15
C LYS A 303 6.55 8.96 31.68
N SER A 304 5.58 8.75 30.78
CA SER A 304 5.82 8.74 29.33
C SER A 304 6.30 10.09 28.80
N ILE A 305 5.76 11.20 29.31
CA ILE A 305 6.21 12.56 28.94
C ILE A 305 7.65 12.81 29.40
N THR A 306 8.05 12.27 30.56
CA THR A 306 9.43 12.43 31.06
C THR A 306 10.47 11.62 30.30
N GLU A 307 10.05 10.53 29.66
CA GLU A 307 10.91 9.63 28.88
C GLU A 307 11.02 10.03 27.39
N LEU A 308 10.26 11.05 26.94
CA LEU A 308 10.34 11.53 25.56
C LEU A 308 11.75 12.05 25.20
N PRO A 309 12.26 11.73 24.00
CA PRO A 309 13.61 12.14 23.57
C PRO A 309 13.82 13.65 23.52
N THR A 310 12.74 14.39 23.22
CA THR A 310 12.69 15.85 23.20
C THR A 310 11.56 16.31 24.09
N LYS A 311 11.87 17.17 25.06
CA LYS A 311 10.88 17.69 26.00
C LYS A 311 9.96 18.68 25.28
N PRO A 312 8.62 18.55 25.39
CA PRO A 312 7.68 19.50 24.79
C PRO A 312 7.94 20.96 25.19
N THR A 313 8.43 21.17 26.41
CA THR A 313 8.84 22.48 26.93
C THR A 313 10.02 23.09 26.16
N GLU A 314 10.98 22.30 25.69
CA GLU A 314 12.12 22.78 24.91
C GLU A 314 11.70 23.21 23.49
N GLU A 315 10.77 22.49 22.87
CA GLU A 315 10.20 22.87 21.56
C GLU A 315 9.31 24.12 21.67
N LEU A 316 8.52 24.24 22.74
CA LEU A 316 7.77 25.46 23.05
C LEU A 316 8.71 26.66 23.26
N ILE A 317 9.83 26.47 23.96
CA ILE A 317 10.85 27.53 24.15
C ILE A 317 11.48 27.93 22.80
N LYS A 318 11.76 26.98 21.90
CA LYS A 318 12.22 27.30 20.53
C LYS A 318 11.20 28.09 19.73
N SER A 319 9.90 27.78 19.88
CA SER A 319 8.81 28.56 19.28
C SER A 319 8.64 29.95 19.90
N LEU A 320 9.04 30.14 21.16
CA LEU A 320 8.98 31.42 21.89
C LEU A 320 10.24 32.28 21.73
N LEU A 321 11.30 31.75 21.11
CA LEU A 321 12.52 32.50 20.78
C LEU A 321 12.25 33.43 19.59
N ASN A 322 11.55 34.54 19.86
CA ASN A 322 11.22 35.56 18.88
C ASN A 322 12.46 36.34 18.43
N CYS A 323 12.35 36.94 17.24
CA CYS A 323 13.36 37.83 16.69
C CYS A 323 13.73 38.98 17.64
N LYS A 324 15.04 39.19 17.87
CA LYS A 324 15.55 40.21 18.79
C LYS A 324 15.61 41.63 18.22
N LYS A 325 15.13 41.85 16.99
CA LYS A 325 15.16 43.16 16.32
C LYS A 325 14.00 44.03 16.85
N GLN A 326 14.26 45.33 16.99
CA GLN A 326 13.29 46.31 17.50
C GLN A 326 13.01 47.40 16.46
N CYS A 327 11.79 47.95 16.48
CA CYS A 327 11.40 49.00 15.56
C CYS A 327 12.34 50.20 15.69
N PRO A 328 12.89 50.73 14.58
CA PRO A 328 13.87 51.82 14.64
C PRO A 328 13.28 53.18 15.05
N LEU A 329 11.95 53.29 15.14
CA LEU A 329 11.24 54.50 15.54
C LEU A 329 10.72 54.44 16.97
N CYS A 330 10.17 53.30 17.42
CA CYS A 330 9.55 53.19 18.75
C CYS A 330 10.08 52.01 19.60
N GLY A 331 11.09 51.27 19.14
CA GLY A 331 11.70 50.21 19.94
C GLY A 331 10.84 48.98 20.24
N VAL A 332 9.62 48.87 19.69
CA VAL A 332 8.77 47.68 19.88
C VAL A 332 9.48 46.44 19.29
N PRO A 333 9.50 45.29 19.99
CA PRO A 333 10.10 44.08 19.44
C PRO A 333 9.36 43.58 18.20
N CYS A 334 10.06 42.79 17.39
CA CYS A 334 9.44 42.14 16.23
C CYS A 334 8.57 40.95 16.66
N GLU A 335 7.39 40.85 16.06
CA GLU A 335 6.39 39.80 16.32
C GLU A 335 6.41 38.68 15.28
N GLN A 336 7.28 38.80 14.26
CA GLN A 336 7.39 37.77 13.23
C GLN A 336 7.96 36.47 13.83
N ALA A 337 7.28 35.35 13.55
CA ALA A 337 7.73 34.03 13.99
C ALA A 337 9.04 33.62 13.30
N GLY A 338 9.94 32.99 14.07
CA GLY A 338 11.23 32.47 13.59
C GLY A 338 12.43 33.37 13.94
N LEU A 339 13.60 32.74 14.06
CA LEU A 339 14.84 33.41 14.46
C LEU A 339 15.47 34.27 13.34
N TYR A 340 15.19 33.93 12.08
CA TYR A 340 15.81 34.56 10.91
C TYR A 340 14.74 34.89 9.87
N HIS A 341 14.50 36.18 9.67
CA HIS A 341 13.61 36.68 8.63
C HIS A 341 14.10 38.05 8.14
N SER A 342 13.81 38.37 6.88
CA SER A 342 14.32 39.56 6.18
C SER A 342 13.47 40.81 6.36
N SER A 343 12.20 40.64 6.71
CA SER A 343 11.25 41.73 6.96
C SER A 343 10.74 41.66 8.41
N HIS A 344 10.75 42.79 9.10
CA HIS A 344 10.35 42.94 10.50
C HIS A 344 9.03 43.71 10.60
N PHE A 345 8.16 43.24 11.47
CA PHE A 345 6.83 43.79 11.69
C PHE A 345 6.44 43.70 13.17
N SER A 346 5.55 44.60 13.60
CA SER A 346 4.76 44.51 14.82
C SER A 346 3.41 45.16 14.54
N GLU A 347 2.34 44.53 15.00
CA GLU A 347 0.98 45.02 14.81
C GLU A 347 0.71 46.27 15.66
N TYR A 348 1.31 46.33 16.86
CA TYR A 348 1.06 47.39 17.83
C TYR A 348 2.32 48.20 18.17
N HIS A 349 2.48 49.34 17.49
CA HIS A 349 3.53 50.30 17.83
C HIS A 349 3.22 51.09 19.10
N ILE A 350 4.28 51.51 19.82
CA ILE A 350 4.18 52.23 21.09
C ILE A 350 4.34 53.75 20.90
N PRO A 351 3.81 54.59 21.81
CA PRO A 351 3.98 56.04 21.76
C PRO A 351 5.44 56.43 21.73
N LYS A 352 5.83 57.24 20.74
CA LYS A 352 7.26 57.54 20.49
C LYS A 352 7.91 58.40 21.58
N GLY A 353 7.11 59.11 22.39
CA GLY A 353 7.58 59.81 23.59
C GLY A 353 8.26 58.88 24.60
N LEU A 354 7.87 57.60 24.65
CA LEU A 354 8.55 56.58 25.47
C LEU A 354 9.98 56.31 24.99
N CYS A 355 10.28 56.63 23.72
CA CYS A 355 11.58 56.46 23.07
C CYS A 355 12.28 57.80 22.79
N ALA A 356 12.09 58.79 23.66
CA ALA A 356 12.75 60.10 23.62
C ALA A 356 12.35 61.03 22.44
N TYR A 357 11.31 60.72 21.68
CA TYR A 357 10.81 61.64 20.65
C TYR A 357 9.94 62.74 21.28
N TYR A 358 10.30 63.99 21.01
CA TYR A 358 9.55 65.18 21.41
C TYR A 358 9.44 66.18 20.26
N ASN A 359 8.44 67.05 20.33
CA ASN A 359 8.28 68.15 19.37
C ASN A 359 9.37 69.20 19.60
N LEU A 360 10.11 69.58 18.55
CA LEU A 360 11.24 70.50 18.68
C LEU A 360 10.84 71.91 19.12
N ALA A 361 9.65 72.38 18.73
CA ALA A 361 9.16 73.73 19.06
C ALA A 361 8.63 73.79 20.49
N SER A 362 7.76 72.85 20.89
CA SER A 362 7.16 72.86 22.22
C SER A 362 8.03 72.19 23.29
N ARG A 363 9.02 71.39 22.87
CA ARG A 363 9.83 70.48 23.71
C ARG A 363 9.02 69.39 24.41
N LYS A 364 7.74 69.19 24.07
CA LYS A 364 6.86 68.18 24.69
C LYS A 364 7.03 66.80 24.06
N LEU A 365 6.98 65.74 24.88
CA LEU A 365 7.02 64.36 24.39
C LEU A 365 5.87 64.04 23.41
N CYS A 366 6.14 63.17 22.44
CA CYS A 366 5.21 62.83 21.36
C CYS A 366 4.28 61.66 21.76
N THR A 367 2.97 61.84 21.62
CA THR A 367 1.95 60.81 21.89
C THR A 367 1.69 59.87 20.71
N ASP A 368 2.16 60.23 19.51
CA ASP A 368 1.89 59.48 18.29
C ASP A 368 2.68 58.16 18.23
N ILE A 369 2.05 57.14 17.66
CA ILE A 369 2.68 55.86 17.31
C ILE A 369 3.26 55.92 15.89
N CYS A 370 4.04 54.90 15.50
CA CYS A 370 4.68 54.86 14.19
C CYS A 370 3.67 54.87 13.03
N THR A 371 2.60 54.09 13.12
CA THR A 371 1.53 53.98 12.11
C THR A 371 0.88 55.34 11.79
N ILE A 372 0.62 56.15 12.82
CA ILE A 372 0.12 57.53 12.68
C ILE A 372 1.22 58.45 12.12
N SER A 373 2.45 58.28 12.59
CA SER A 373 3.56 59.14 12.15
C SER A 373 3.83 58.98 10.65
N VAL A 374 3.82 57.76 10.11
CA VAL A 374 4.08 57.49 8.68
C VAL A 374 2.96 57.94 7.75
N THR A 375 1.73 58.04 8.25
CA THR A 375 0.58 58.61 7.52
C THR A 375 0.53 60.13 7.64
N SER A 376 1.04 60.69 8.74
CA SER A 376 1.15 62.12 8.94
C SER A 376 2.25 62.77 8.07
N GLY A 377 2.14 64.07 7.80
CA GLY A 377 3.18 64.86 7.14
C GLY A 377 4.41 65.19 8.02
N GLY A 378 4.56 64.54 9.18
CA GLY A 378 5.60 64.82 10.15
C GLY A 378 7.01 64.42 9.68
N THR A 379 8.02 64.91 10.39
CA THR A 379 9.43 64.55 10.19
C THR A 379 10.06 64.02 11.48
N PHE A 380 11.11 63.22 11.34
CA PHE A 380 12.01 62.81 12.41
C PHE A 380 13.45 63.13 12.08
N LYS A 381 14.25 63.23 13.14
CA LYS A 381 15.70 63.27 13.06
C LYS A 381 16.26 62.55 14.28
N ASN A 382 17.23 61.67 14.06
CA ASN A 382 17.93 60.92 15.08
C ASN A 382 19.35 60.60 14.59
N VAL A 383 20.09 59.83 15.38
CA VAL A 383 21.47 59.41 15.05
C VAL A 383 21.57 58.66 13.73
N HIS A 384 20.57 57.86 13.34
CA HIS A 384 20.58 57.10 12.08
C HIS A 384 20.34 57.97 10.84
N THR A 385 19.81 59.18 11.02
CA THR A 385 19.60 60.17 9.95
C THR A 385 20.73 61.22 9.88
N ASP A 386 21.83 61.03 10.62
CA ASP A 386 22.84 62.07 10.86
C ASP A 386 22.23 63.39 11.36
N TYR A 387 21.17 63.29 12.17
CA TYR A 387 20.36 64.43 12.64
C TYR A 387 19.74 65.31 11.54
N LYS A 388 19.66 64.81 10.30
CA LYS A 388 18.93 65.46 9.19
C LYS A 388 17.44 65.17 9.30
N SER A 389 16.62 66.14 8.89
CA SER A 389 15.17 65.99 8.91
C SER A 389 14.71 65.05 7.79
N VAL A 390 14.06 63.94 8.15
CA VAL A 390 13.49 62.95 7.23
C VAL A 390 12.00 62.83 7.46
N ALA A 391 11.20 62.85 6.40
CA ALA A 391 9.74 62.64 6.51
C ALA A 391 9.44 61.21 6.97
N TYR A 392 8.51 61.02 7.90
CA TYR A 392 8.17 59.68 8.40
C TYR A 392 7.73 58.74 7.27
N LYS A 393 6.95 59.22 6.29
CA LYS A 393 6.57 58.45 5.09
C LYS A 393 7.76 57.89 4.29
N ASN A 394 8.94 58.50 4.42
CA ASN A 394 10.16 58.12 3.71
C ASN A 394 11.15 57.39 4.63
N TYR A 395 10.73 56.86 5.78
CA TYR A 395 11.64 56.19 6.72
C TYR A 395 12.49 55.08 6.09
N LYS A 396 11.95 54.36 5.09
CA LYS A 396 12.67 53.29 4.38
C LYS A 396 13.91 53.77 3.61
N SER A 397 14.07 55.08 3.38
CA SER A 397 15.25 55.63 2.69
C SER A 397 16.45 55.87 3.60
N VAL A 398 16.33 55.64 4.92
CA VAL A 398 17.39 55.98 5.89
C VAL A 398 18.57 55.02 5.79
N ASN A 399 18.33 53.70 5.87
CA ASN A 399 19.33 52.64 5.66
C ASN A 399 18.63 51.28 5.54
N ASP A 400 19.40 50.20 5.33
CA ASP A 400 18.88 48.84 5.19
C ASP A 400 18.08 48.36 6.42
N PHE A 401 18.44 48.81 7.62
CA PHE A 401 17.69 48.48 8.82
C PHE A 401 16.30 49.12 8.81
N TYR A 402 16.16 50.40 8.48
CA TYR A 402 14.82 51.02 8.32
C TYR A 402 14.03 50.41 7.17
N LYS A 403 14.70 50.04 6.08
CA LYS A 403 14.09 49.39 4.91
C LYS A 403 13.53 47.99 5.24
N SER A 404 14.15 47.29 6.18
CA SER A 404 13.72 45.98 6.66
C SER A 404 12.47 46.00 7.55
N TRP A 405 11.97 47.17 7.97
CA TRP A 405 10.75 47.28 8.78
C TRP A 405 9.54 47.64 7.93
N GLU A 406 8.44 46.93 8.16
CA GLU A 406 7.13 47.22 7.60
C GLU A 406 6.24 47.88 8.66
N ILE A 407 6.05 49.19 8.53
CA ILE A 407 5.15 49.99 9.37
C ILE A 407 3.90 50.29 8.54
N GLN A 408 2.75 49.78 8.99
CA GLN A 408 1.47 49.98 8.32
C GLN A 408 1.11 51.47 8.23
N SER A 409 0.47 51.86 7.12
CA SER A 409 0.01 53.22 6.89
C SER A 409 -1.51 53.32 7.08
N ASP A 410 -1.97 53.10 8.30
CA ASP A 410 -3.39 53.19 8.66
C ASP A 410 -3.62 54.16 9.83
N SER A 411 -4.41 55.20 9.57
CA SER A 411 -4.79 56.22 10.55
C SER A 411 -5.80 55.75 11.60
N SER A 412 -6.39 54.56 11.42
CA SER A 412 -7.34 53.96 12.37
C SER A 412 -6.66 53.41 13.63
N TYR A 413 -5.37 53.06 13.54
CA TYR A 413 -4.61 52.51 14.65
C TYR A 413 -4.41 53.52 15.78
N LYS A 414 -4.61 53.06 17.01
CA LYS A 414 -4.33 53.81 18.23
C LYS A 414 -3.34 53.03 19.08
N ALA A 415 -2.57 53.71 19.91
CA ALA A 415 -1.78 53.04 20.94
C ALA A 415 -2.68 52.12 21.79
N SER A 416 -2.15 50.95 22.16
CA SER A 416 -2.88 50.01 23.03
C SER A 416 -3.23 50.67 24.37
N SER A 417 -4.30 50.21 25.02
CA SER A 417 -4.71 50.73 26.33
C SER A 417 -3.60 50.59 27.37
N TYR A 418 -2.82 49.50 27.31
CA TYR A 418 -1.63 49.30 28.12
C TYR A 418 -0.62 50.45 27.96
N TRP A 419 -0.14 50.73 26.74
CA TRP A 419 0.87 51.76 26.53
C TRP A 419 0.35 53.18 26.77
N LYS A 420 -0.95 53.42 26.57
CA LYS A 420 -1.61 54.66 26.99
C LYS A 420 -1.56 54.84 28.50
N SER A 421 -1.94 53.81 29.27
CA SER A 421 -1.90 53.83 30.73
C SER A 421 -0.47 54.03 31.27
N VAL A 422 0.51 53.32 30.70
CA VAL A 422 1.93 53.49 31.03
C VAL A 422 2.39 54.92 30.76
N PHE A 423 2.13 55.45 29.57
CA PHE A 423 2.61 56.79 29.24
C PHE A 423 1.90 57.88 30.05
N TYR A 424 0.61 57.71 30.36
CA TYR A 424 -0.13 58.60 31.25
C TYR A 424 0.47 58.62 32.67
N ARG A 425 0.71 57.44 33.25
CA ARG A 425 1.22 57.29 34.62
C ARG A 425 2.65 57.81 34.80
N PHE A 426 3.52 57.56 33.83
CA PHE A 426 4.95 57.86 33.92
C PHE A 426 5.37 59.08 33.06
N ASN A 427 4.42 59.92 32.63
CA ASN A 427 4.66 61.06 31.73
C ASN A 427 5.78 61.99 32.25
N GLY A 428 5.74 62.32 33.55
CA GLY A 428 6.74 63.16 34.21
C GLY A 428 8.13 62.51 34.25
N ASP A 429 8.19 61.21 34.56
CA ASP A 429 9.44 60.46 34.65
C ASP A 429 10.15 60.37 33.29
N PHE A 430 9.39 60.10 32.22
CA PHE A 430 9.95 60.12 30.87
C PHE A 430 10.41 61.52 30.45
N ALA A 431 9.66 62.57 30.82
CA ALA A 431 10.04 63.94 30.51
C ALA A 431 11.36 64.31 31.20
N GLN A 432 11.52 63.95 32.47
CA GLN A 432 12.75 64.13 33.22
C GLN A 432 13.91 63.34 32.61
N LYS A 433 13.71 62.04 32.33
CA LYS A 433 14.73 61.15 31.76
C LYS A 433 15.29 61.67 30.44
N TYR A 434 14.44 62.26 29.59
CA TYR A 434 14.83 62.70 28.24
C TYR A 434 15.11 64.21 28.14
N ALA A 435 15.17 64.93 29.26
CA ALA A 435 15.31 66.39 29.28
C ALA A 435 14.31 67.10 28.34
N ALA A 436 13.06 66.66 28.41
CA ALA A 436 11.92 67.14 27.64
C ALA A 436 10.81 67.65 28.57
N LYS A 437 9.79 68.31 28.01
CA LYS A 437 8.57 68.66 28.75
C LYS A 437 7.56 67.49 28.68
N PRO A 438 6.70 67.32 29.70
CA PRO A 438 5.63 66.32 29.66
C PRO A 438 4.77 66.45 28.40
N ALA A 439 4.28 65.31 27.90
CA ALA A 439 3.31 65.28 26.81
C ALA A 439 1.96 65.84 27.26
N ASP A 440 1.21 66.42 26.31
CA ASP A 440 -0.19 66.79 26.50
C ASP A 440 -1.05 65.54 26.32
N ILE A 441 -1.20 64.74 27.39
CA ILE A 441 -1.94 63.47 27.35
C ILE A 441 -3.41 63.74 27.75
N PRO A 442 -4.41 63.32 26.95
CA PRO A 442 -5.82 63.45 27.31
C PRO A 442 -6.19 62.61 28.55
N ASP A 443 -7.13 63.11 29.37
CA ASP A 443 -7.62 62.41 30.57
C ASP A 443 -8.14 60.99 30.29
N GLY A 444 -8.64 60.75 29.06
CA GLY A 444 -9.07 59.42 28.60
C GLY A 444 -7.96 58.37 28.52
N TRP A 445 -6.70 58.71 28.79
CA TRP A 445 -5.59 57.74 28.90
C TRP A 445 -5.38 57.26 30.35
N ASN A 446 -6.14 57.79 31.31
CA ASN A 446 -6.22 57.26 32.68
C ASN A 446 -7.08 55.99 32.73
N ILE A 447 -6.55 54.89 32.19
CA ILE A 447 -7.25 53.61 32.05
C ILE A 447 -6.95 52.72 33.27
N SER A 448 -7.99 52.14 33.88
CA SER A 448 -7.83 51.26 35.05
C SER A 448 -7.09 49.97 34.72
N ASN A 449 -6.43 49.38 35.71
CA ASN A 449 -5.69 48.12 35.53
C ASN A 449 -6.61 46.97 35.09
N GLU A 450 -7.86 46.93 35.57
CA GLU A 450 -8.85 45.92 35.18
C GLU A 450 -9.21 46.05 33.69
N GLN A 451 -9.41 47.28 33.21
CA GLN A 451 -9.71 47.52 31.80
C GLN A 451 -8.51 47.21 30.91
N VAL A 452 -7.29 47.60 31.30
CA VAL A 452 -6.06 47.23 30.58
C VAL A 452 -5.91 45.71 30.51
N ARG A 453 -6.20 45.00 31.60
CA ARG A 453 -6.14 43.54 31.64
C ARG A 453 -7.15 42.91 30.69
N LYS A 454 -8.40 43.39 30.69
CA LYS A 454 -9.46 42.91 29.79
C LYS A 454 -9.07 43.10 28.32
N ASP A 455 -8.59 44.30 27.98
CA ASP A 455 -8.17 44.61 26.61
C ASP A 455 -7.00 43.71 26.15
N LEU A 456 -6.05 43.39 27.04
CA LEU A 456 -4.95 42.47 26.75
C LEU A 456 -5.45 41.03 26.55
N GLN A 457 -6.41 40.57 27.36
CA GLN A 457 -7.01 39.23 27.20
C GLN A 457 -7.76 39.12 25.87
N GLU A 458 -8.49 40.16 25.45
CA GLU A 458 -9.19 40.21 24.17
C GLU A 458 -8.22 40.27 22.99
N ALA A 459 -7.19 41.13 23.04
CA ALA A 459 -6.24 41.31 21.94
C ALA A 459 -5.38 40.06 21.67
N TYR A 460 -4.95 39.35 22.71
CA TYR A 460 -4.06 38.19 22.57
C TYR A 460 -4.77 36.84 22.74
N GLN A 461 -6.10 36.83 22.98
CA GLN A 461 -6.89 35.63 23.22
C GLN A 461 -6.32 34.73 24.34
N VAL A 462 -5.83 35.35 25.43
CA VAL A 462 -5.24 34.64 26.58
C VAL A 462 -6.02 34.87 27.86
N SER A 463 -6.06 33.86 28.74
CA SER A 463 -6.57 33.99 30.10
C SER A 463 -5.45 34.39 31.05
N LEU A 464 -5.38 35.67 31.42
CA LEU A 464 -4.39 36.17 32.39
C LEU A 464 -4.66 35.74 33.86
N ASN A 465 -5.59 34.83 34.12
CA ASN A 465 -6.10 34.48 35.48
C ASN A 465 -5.14 33.68 36.38
N SER A 466 -3.92 33.37 35.92
CA SER A 466 -3.00 32.50 36.67
C SER A 466 -1.54 32.85 36.44
N ILE A 467 -1.10 34.01 36.93
CA ILE A 467 0.31 34.23 37.23
C ILE A 467 0.33 34.73 38.68
N ASP A 468 0.30 33.79 39.62
CA ASP A 468 0.70 34.01 41.00
C ASP A 468 2.23 34.02 41.10
#